data_AF-A0A9N8GUP0-F1
#
_entry.id   AF-A0A9N8GUP0-F1
#
_cell.length_a   1.000
_cell.length_b   1.000
_cell.length_c   1.000
_cell.angle_alpha   90.00
_cell.angle_beta   90.00
_cell.angle_gamma   90.00
#
_symmetry.space_group_name_H-M   'P 1'
#
loop_
_entity.id
_entity.type
_entity.pdbx_description
1 polymer ?
#
loop_
_entity_poly.entity_id
_entity_poly.type
_entity_poly.pdbx_seq_one_letter_code
_entity_poly.pdbx_strand_id
1 'polypeptide(L)'
;MPNLDLYPLPPHLYRDLVNALFDTAIKYQNTQQLRAKLSSTLRKSGVVPCGSDNLWMPLYTETELNEAKQSNTSVVNFDWATSQLVACCSYSSRLSGINFSLFRVSGEMNERRFIVVDIGEHLTEEEVLSRIKQNVWHVVIAEEGLGRHLAEVLERSGVKPQRVSMARPEADGLHSTRYFNPWAHVNMAAGEALLQRRLCLKHVPEIENVGTKIFRWLNENGQWRVTSRKDIEASDYAKDTWASLCLAFLAEPQKVGCGEDK
;
A
#
# COMPACT_ATOMS: atom_id res chain seq x y z
N MET A 1 -30.03 -12.49 34.31
CA MET A 1 -29.09 -12.55 33.18
C MET A 1 -28.32 -11.24 33.19
N PRO A 2 -27.01 -11.21 33.47
CA PRO A 2 -26.35 -9.93 33.66
C PRO A 2 -26.07 -9.28 32.30
N ASN A 3 -26.59 -8.07 32.15
CA ASN A 3 -26.02 -7.04 31.29
C ASN A 3 -24.53 -6.92 31.63
N LEU A 4 -23.66 -7.36 30.71
CA LEU A 4 -22.26 -6.93 30.73
C LEU A 4 -22.26 -5.54 30.10
N ASP A 5 -22.25 -4.52 30.96
CA ASP A 5 -22.06 -3.12 30.54
C ASP A 5 -20.81 -3.07 29.65
N LEU A 6 -21.04 -2.90 28.35
CA LEU A 6 -19.98 -2.74 27.36
C LEU A 6 -19.24 -1.45 27.70
N TYR A 7 -17.91 -1.50 27.74
CA TYR A 7 -17.06 -0.31 27.86
C TYR A 7 -16.57 0.07 26.47
N PRO A 8 -17.27 0.99 25.77
CA PRO A 8 -16.92 1.35 24.42
C PRO A 8 -15.63 2.20 24.43
N LEU A 9 -14.54 1.66 23.87
CA LEU A 9 -13.30 2.42 23.70
C LEU A 9 -13.28 3.08 22.32
N PRO A 10 -12.92 4.37 22.18
CA PRO A 10 -12.62 4.97 20.89
C PRO A 10 -11.69 4.06 20.06
N PRO A 11 -11.94 3.87 18.74
CA PRO A 11 -11.22 2.86 17.95
C PRO A 11 -9.69 3.01 17.98
N HIS A 12 -9.19 4.24 18.08
CA HIS A 12 -7.76 4.51 18.22
C HIS A 12 -7.20 4.09 19.59
N LEU A 13 -7.95 4.22 20.69
CA LEU A 13 -7.55 3.74 22.02
C LEU A 13 -7.65 2.21 22.15
N TYR A 14 -8.67 1.60 21.55
CA TYR A 14 -8.76 0.15 21.44
C TYR A 14 -7.57 -0.41 20.66
N ARG A 15 -7.21 0.26 19.54
CA ARG A 15 -6.01 -0.05 18.76
C ARG A 15 -4.74 0.11 19.58
N ASP A 16 -4.55 1.22 20.29
CA ASP A 16 -3.32 1.47 21.05
C ASP A 16 -3.17 0.48 22.20
N LEU A 17 -4.27 0.08 22.83
CA LEU A 17 -4.31 -1.01 23.81
C LEU A 17 -3.92 -2.35 23.18
N VAL A 18 -4.55 -2.72 22.06
CA VAL A 18 -4.26 -3.98 21.36
C VAL A 18 -2.82 -4.01 20.85
N ASN A 19 -2.32 -2.89 20.30
CA ASN A 19 -0.96 -2.75 19.83
C ASN A 19 0.05 -2.80 20.98
N ALA A 20 -0.19 -2.10 22.10
CA ALA A 20 0.70 -2.16 23.26
C ALA A 20 0.76 -3.58 23.86
N LEU A 21 -0.40 -4.26 23.94
CA LEU A 21 -0.47 -5.68 24.35
C LEU A 21 0.24 -6.60 23.34
N PHE A 22 0.19 -6.25 22.05
CA PHE A 22 0.83 -7.01 20.99
C PHE A 22 2.34 -6.79 20.92
N ASP A 23 2.84 -5.57 21.06
CA ASP A 23 4.27 -5.26 21.19
C ASP A 23 4.86 -5.95 22.41
N THR A 24 4.07 -6.02 23.49
CA THR A 24 4.40 -6.83 24.67
C THR A 24 4.41 -8.33 24.36
N ALA A 25 3.51 -8.84 23.51
CA ALA A 25 3.43 -10.25 23.13
C ALA A 25 4.43 -10.69 22.04
N ILE A 26 4.83 -9.80 21.11
CA ILE A 26 5.89 -10.02 20.12
C ILE A 26 7.20 -10.35 20.84
N LYS A 27 7.45 -9.71 21.98
CA LYS A 27 8.55 -10.04 22.89
C LYS A 27 8.56 -11.52 23.32
N TYR A 28 7.44 -12.24 23.20
CA TYR A 28 7.25 -13.63 23.65
C TYR A 28 6.79 -14.63 22.55
N GLN A 29 6.99 -14.31 21.26
CA GLN A 29 6.94 -15.25 20.11
C GLN A 29 5.66 -16.11 19.91
N ASN A 30 4.52 -15.51 19.55
CA ASN A 30 3.42 -16.14 18.76
C ASN A 30 2.30 -15.12 18.45
N THR A 31 2.10 -14.74 17.19
CA THR A 31 1.42 -13.45 16.86
C THR A 31 -0.04 -13.54 16.40
N GLN A 32 -0.44 -14.48 15.52
CA GLN A 32 -1.81 -14.48 14.97
C GLN A 32 -2.87 -15.10 15.89
N GLN A 33 -2.63 -16.30 16.42
CA GLN A 33 -3.56 -16.96 17.35
C GLN A 33 -3.75 -16.16 18.63
N LEU A 34 -2.69 -15.48 19.08
CA LEU A 34 -2.68 -14.67 20.29
C LEU A 34 -3.45 -13.36 20.09
N ARG A 35 -3.38 -12.73 18.91
CA ARG A 35 -4.22 -11.58 18.54
C ARG A 35 -5.69 -11.95 18.42
N ALA A 36 -6.02 -13.06 17.76
CA ALA A 36 -7.40 -13.56 17.68
C ALA A 36 -7.95 -13.89 19.08
N LYS A 37 -7.13 -14.51 19.94
CA LYS A 37 -7.49 -14.82 21.33
C LYS A 37 -7.65 -13.55 22.16
N LEU A 38 -6.73 -12.58 22.09
CA LEU A 38 -6.82 -11.30 22.80
C LEU A 38 -8.03 -10.48 22.35
N SER A 39 -8.25 -10.33 21.04
CA SER A 39 -9.42 -9.65 20.50
C SER A 39 -10.71 -10.34 20.96
N SER A 40 -10.75 -11.67 20.92
CA SER A 40 -11.87 -12.46 21.47
C SER A 40 -12.04 -12.26 22.98
N THR A 41 -10.96 -12.24 23.75
CA THR A 41 -10.98 -12.05 25.22
C THR A 41 -11.44 -10.64 25.59
N LEU A 42 -10.95 -9.61 24.91
CA LEU A 42 -11.37 -8.22 25.12
C LEU A 42 -12.87 -8.07 24.83
N ARG A 43 -13.35 -8.61 23.70
CA ARG A 43 -14.79 -8.64 23.37
C ARG A 43 -15.62 -9.40 24.41
N LYS A 44 -15.16 -10.59 24.83
CA LYS A 44 -15.82 -11.37 25.90
C LYS A 44 -15.85 -10.64 27.24
N SER A 45 -14.87 -9.77 27.48
CA SER A 45 -14.75 -8.96 28.70
C SER A 45 -15.52 -7.63 28.60
N GLY A 46 -16.35 -7.46 27.57
CA GLY A 46 -17.17 -6.25 27.37
C GLY A 46 -16.39 -5.05 26.83
N VAL A 47 -15.10 -5.19 26.53
CA VAL A 47 -14.29 -4.15 25.89
C VAL A 47 -14.47 -4.28 24.39
N VAL A 48 -15.27 -3.38 23.84
CA VAL A 48 -15.58 -3.33 22.40
C VAL A 48 -15.17 -1.98 21.84
N PRO A 49 -14.76 -1.91 20.57
CA PRO A 49 -14.58 -0.63 19.91
C PRO A 49 -15.93 0.13 19.93
N CYS A 50 -15.90 1.34 20.44
CA CYS A 50 -17.00 2.29 20.38
C CYS A 50 -17.29 2.61 18.91
N GLY A 51 -18.55 2.47 18.49
CA GLY A 51 -18.94 2.64 17.10
C GLY A 51 -18.52 1.44 16.24
N SER A 52 -19.31 0.37 16.30
CA SER A 52 -19.33 -0.65 15.24
C SER A 52 -19.84 -0.10 13.91
N ASP A 53 -20.38 1.12 13.92
CA ASP A 53 -20.49 1.95 12.72
C ASP A 53 -19.09 2.41 12.35
N ASN A 54 -18.42 1.56 11.56
CA ASN A 54 -17.17 1.79 10.84
C ASN A 54 -16.74 3.26 10.88
N LEU A 55 -15.71 3.61 11.65
CA LEU A 55 -15.08 4.93 11.55
C LEU A 55 -14.40 5.00 10.17
N TRP A 56 -15.19 5.37 9.15
CA TRP A 56 -14.73 5.61 7.80
C TRP A 56 -13.93 6.90 7.83
N MET A 57 -12.61 6.77 7.97
CA MET A 57 -11.72 7.92 7.93
C MET A 57 -11.02 7.94 6.56
N PRO A 58 -10.86 9.09 5.90
CA PRO A 58 -10.01 9.15 4.73
C PRO A 58 -8.56 8.79 5.10
N LEU A 59 -7.73 8.43 4.11
CA LEU A 59 -6.29 8.23 4.35
C LEU A 59 -5.65 9.47 4.97
N TYR A 60 -6.08 10.63 4.47
CA TYR A 60 -5.76 11.97 4.95
C TYR A 60 -6.88 12.95 4.54
N THR A 61 -7.03 14.02 5.30
CA THR A 61 -7.98 15.10 5.03
C THR A 61 -7.42 16.09 4.02
N GLU A 62 -8.29 16.91 3.41
CA GLU A 62 -7.85 18.01 2.55
C GLU A 62 -6.99 19.03 3.32
N THR A 63 -7.28 19.26 4.61
CA THR A 63 -6.49 20.15 5.46
C THR A 63 -5.06 19.64 5.61
N GLU A 64 -4.89 18.38 6.02
CA GLU A 64 -3.56 17.74 6.15
C GLU A 64 -2.81 17.74 4.80
N LEU A 65 -3.52 17.50 3.69
CA LEU A 65 -2.95 17.57 2.35
C LEU A 65 -2.47 18.99 2.02
N ASN A 66 -3.27 20.01 2.32
CA ASN A 66 -2.93 21.41 2.04
C ASN A 66 -1.75 21.89 2.89
N GLU A 67 -1.68 21.49 4.17
CA GLU A 67 -0.53 21.75 5.04
C GLU A 67 0.75 21.08 4.49
N ALA A 68 0.63 19.82 4.07
CA ALA A 68 1.73 19.13 3.41
C ALA A 68 2.17 19.89 2.15
N LYS A 69 1.23 20.39 1.32
CA LYS A 69 1.50 21.15 0.08
C LYS A 69 2.17 22.50 0.31
N GLN A 70 1.73 23.28 1.29
CA GLN A 70 2.31 24.61 1.57
C GLN A 70 3.80 24.55 1.91
N SER A 71 4.26 23.40 2.38
CA SER A 71 5.67 23.13 2.66
C SER A 71 6.40 22.33 1.58
N ASN A 72 5.73 21.92 0.49
CA ASN A 72 6.22 20.93 -0.48
C ASN A 72 6.74 21.57 -1.79
N THR A 73 8.05 21.76 -1.89
CA THR A 73 8.72 21.98 -3.18
C THR A 73 9.58 20.79 -3.64
N SER A 74 9.89 19.87 -2.73
CA SER A 74 10.74 18.70 -2.98
C SER A 74 10.54 17.59 -1.95
N VAL A 75 10.95 16.37 -2.30
CA VAL A 75 10.99 15.21 -1.39
C VAL A 75 12.11 15.39 -0.37
N VAL A 76 11.79 15.27 0.92
CA VAL A 76 12.73 15.55 2.01
C VAL A 76 13.78 14.43 2.13
N ASN A 77 15.05 14.81 2.22
CA ASN A 77 16.20 13.91 2.42
C ASN A 77 16.27 12.78 1.37
N PHE A 78 15.96 13.08 0.12
CA PHE A 78 16.08 12.11 -0.97
C PHE A 78 17.56 11.81 -1.25
N ASP A 79 17.95 10.55 -1.08
CA ASP A 79 19.31 10.11 -1.39
C ASP A 79 19.41 9.67 -2.85
N TRP A 80 20.06 10.51 -3.66
CA TRP A 80 20.27 10.23 -5.08
C TRP A 80 21.28 9.11 -5.31
N ALA A 81 22.26 8.93 -4.43
CA ALA A 81 23.35 7.98 -4.63
C ALA A 81 22.88 6.53 -4.45
N THR A 82 21.95 6.30 -3.53
CA THR A 82 21.37 4.97 -3.25
C THR A 82 20.03 4.74 -3.96
N SER A 83 19.56 5.71 -4.74
CA SER A 83 18.26 5.62 -5.39
C SER A 83 18.22 4.59 -6.53
N GLN A 84 17.07 3.91 -6.64
CA GLN A 84 16.81 2.88 -7.65
C GLN A 84 15.61 3.24 -8.51
N LEU A 85 15.64 2.84 -9.78
CA LEU A 85 14.49 2.99 -10.68
C LEU A 85 13.58 1.77 -10.56
N VAL A 86 12.32 2.00 -10.21
CA VAL A 86 11.28 0.98 -10.06
C VAL A 86 10.18 1.27 -11.07
N ALA A 87 9.93 0.33 -11.98
CA ALA A 87 8.79 0.38 -12.88
C ALA A 87 7.61 -0.37 -12.26
N CYS A 88 6.44 0.23 -12.33
CA CYS A 88 5.20 -0.32 -11.80
C CYS A 88 4.16 -0.40 -12.90
N CYS A 89 3.56 -1.56 -13.11
CA CYS A 89 2.52 -1.77 -14.11
C CYS A 89 1.22 -2.21 -13.45
N SER A 90 0.14 -1.48 -13.77
CA SER A 90 -1.22 -1.87 -13.40
C SER A 90 -2.09 -1.90 -14.66
N TYR A 91 -3.13 -2.73 -14.68
CA TYR A 91 -4.08 -2.74 -15.78
C TYR A 91 -5.24 -1.81 -15.54
N SER A 92 -5.64 -1.06 -16.57
CA SER A 92 -6.89 -0.30 -16.56
C SER A 92 -8.07 -1.24 -16.81
N SER A 93 -9.09 -1.17 -15.96
CA SER A 93 -10.27 -2.03 -16.09
C SER A 93 -11.23 -1.64 -17.23
N ARG A 94 -11.06 -0.47 -17.86
CA ARG A 94 -12.01 0.04 -18.87
C ARG A 94 -11.40 0.45 -20.21
N LEU A 95 -10.14 0.86 -20.23
CA LEU A 95 -9.53 1.50 -21.41
C LEU A 95 -8.61 0.57 -22.21
N SER A 96 -8.59 -0.74 -21.89
CA SER A 96 -7.87 -1.77 -22.66
C SER A 96 -6.38 -1.46 -22.90
N GLY A 97 -5.66 -1.01 -21.87
CA GLY A 97 -4.23 -0.74 -21.98
C GLY A 97 -3.52 -0.75 -20.63
N ILE A 98 -2.19 -0.70 -20.69
CA ILE A 98 -1.32 -0.83 -19.52
C ILE A 98 -1.04 0.57 -18.97
N ASN A 99 -1.22 0.72 -17.65
CA ASN A 99 -0.74 1.88 -16.92
C ASN A 99 0.64 1.58 -16.38
N PHE A 100 1.57 2.49 -16.65
CA PHE A 100 2.97 2.39 -16.31
C PHE A 100 3.35 3.59 -15.46
N SER A 101 4.13 3.36 -14.43
CA SER A 101 4.73 4.43 -13.66
C SER A 101 6.16 4.07 -13.31
N LEU A 102 7.07 5.01 -13.56
CA LEU A 102 8.48 4.88 -13.23
C LEU A 102 8.77 5.79 -12.04
N PHE A 103 9.28 5.19 -10.97
CA PHE A 103 9.67 5.91 -9.77
C PHE A 103 11.16 5.78 -9.54
N ARG A 104 11.75 6.85 -9.04
CA ARG A 104 13.04 6.78 -8.39
C ARG A 104 12.80 6.68 -6.88
N VAL A 105 13.25 5.58 -6.30
CA VAL A 105 12.99 5.20 -4.90
C VAL A 105 14.29 5.21 -4.11
N SER A 106 14.30 5.83 -2.93
CA SER A 106 15.41 5.75 -1.96
C SER A 106 14.89 5.42 -0.57
N GLY A 107 15.76 4.96 0.33
CA GLY A 107 15.39 4.53 1.68
C GLY A 107 14.76 3.14 1.75
N GLU A 108 14.41 2.70 2.95
CA GLU A 108 13.96 1.34 3.23
C GLU A 108 12.59 1.29 3.90
N MET A 109 11.82 0.25 3.59
CA MET A 109 10.51 -0.03 4.19
C MET A 109 9.60 1.22 4.29
N ASN A 110 9.23 1.61 5.52
CA ASN A 110 8.33 2.73 5.80
C ASN A 110 8.99 4.09 5.62
N GLU A 111 10.32 4.17 5.53
CA GLU A 111 11.10 5.39 5.32
C GLU A 111 11.40 5.66 3.84
N ARG A 112 10.81 4.84 2.94
CA ARG A 112 10.99 5.01 1.50
C ARG A 112 10.51 6.36 1.01
N ARG A 113 11.24 6.90 0.05
CA ARG A 113 11.01 8.18 -0.60
C ARG A 113 10.87 7.95 -2.09
N PHE A 114 9.95 8.69 -2.72
CA PHE A 114 9.51 8.44 -4.08
C PHE A 114 9.51 9.73 -4.87
N ILE A 115 10.21 9.72 -6.00
CA ILE A 115 10.15 10.75 -7.04
C ILE A 115 9.52 10.11 -8.27
N VAL A 116 8.46 10.74 -8.79
CA VAL A 116 7.85 10.36 -10.06
C VAL A 116 8.78 10.75 -11.20
N VAL A 117 9.16 9.79 -12.04
CA VAL A 117 10.03 10.01 -13.20
C VAL A 117 9.23 10.03 -14.51
N ASP A 118 8.35 9.05 -14.69
CA ASP A 118 7.49 8.93 -15.87
C ASP A 118 6.15 8.28 -15.47
N ILE A 119 5.08 8.66 -16.14
CA ILE A 119 3.78 8.02 -16.06
C ILE A 119 3.25 7.91 -17.48
N GLY A 120 2.90 6.69 -17.86
CA GLY A 120 2.31 6.40 -19.16
C GLY A 120 1.03 5.61 -18.99
N GLU A 121 0.09 5.84 -19.90
CA GLU A 121 -1.22 5.21 -19.87
C GLU A 121 -1.58 4.66 -21.23
N HIS A 122 -2.49 3.68 -21.21
CA HIS A 122 -2.96 2.99 -22.41
C HIS A 122 -1.81 2.44 -23.27
N LEU A 123 -0.72 2.09 -22.61
CA LEU A 123 0.48 1.63 -23.30
C LEU A 123 0.28 0.22 -23.84
N THR A 124 0.90 -0.04 -24.97
CA THR A 124 1.08 -1.40 -25.47
C THR A 124 2.21 -2.11 -24.72
N GLU A 125 2.28 -3.42 -24.87
CA GLU A 125 3.34 -4.24 -24.27
C GLU A 125 4.72 -3.83 -24.80
N GLU A 126 4.83 -3.51 -26.09
CA GLU A 126 6.06 -3.03 -26.73
C GLU A 126 6.51 -1.68 -26.16
N GLU A 127 5.57 -0.76 -25.94
CA GLU A 127 5.84 0.55 -25.36
C GLU A 127 6.31 0.45 -23.90
N VAL A 128 5.74 -0.49 -23.13
CA VAL A 128 6.18 -0.79 -21.76
C VAL A 128 7.58 -1.40 -21.77
N LEU A 129 7.83 -2.38 -22.64
CA LEU A 129 9.15 -3.00 -22.80
C LEU A 129 10.23 -1.99 -23.17
N SER A 130 9.92 -1.04 -24.06
CA SER A 130 10.82 0.04 -24.46
C SER A 130 11.22 0.92 -23.27
N ARG A 131 10.26 1.27 -22.41
CA ARG A 131 10.50 2.05 -21.19
C ARG A 131 11.31 1.29 -20.14
N ILE A 132 11.08 -0.01 -19.98
CA ILE A 132 11.78 -0.84 -18.97
C ILE A 132 13.28 -1.03 -19.30
N LYS A 133 13.64 -1.11 -20.58
CA LYS A 133 15.03 -1.34 -21.01
C LYS A 133 16.02 -0.21 -20.64
N GLN A 134 15.55 0.88 -20.04
CA GLN A 134 16.35 2.05 -19.65
C GLN A 134 16.83 1.99 -18.19
N ASN A 135 17.58 0.95 -17.80
CA ASN A 135 18.16 0.82 -16.45
C ASN A 135 17.13 0.76 -15.30
N VAL A 136 15.95 0.17 -15.54
CA VAL A 136 15.02 -0.15 -14.45
C VAL A 136 15.62 -1.26 -13.60
N TRP A 137 15.77 -1.00 -12.30
CA TRP A 137 16.32 -1.96 -11.35
C TRP A 137 15.33 -3.06 -11.02
N HIS A 138 14.04 -2.73 -10.89
CA HIS A 138 13.00 -3.71 -10.56
C HIS A 138 11.65 -3.34 -11.19
N VAL A 139 10.89 -4.36 -11.57
CA VAL A 139 9.57 -4.22 -12.19
C VAL A 139 8.54 -4.89 -11.31
N VAL A 140 7.50 -4.16 -10.92
CA VAL A 140 6.40 -4.67 -10.10
C VAL A 140 5.10 -4.64 -10.91
N ILE A 141 4.36 -5.74 -10.93
CA ILE A 141 3.14 -5.89 -11.72
C ILE A 141 2.00 -6.35 -10.82
N ALA A 142 0.87 -5.66 -10.89
CA ALA A 142 -0.39 -6.16 -10.36
C ALA A 142 -0.90 -7.33 -11.24
N GLU A 143 -1.02 -8.53 -10.69
CA GLU A 143 -1.46 -9.72 -11.43
C GLU A 143 -2.94 -9.72 -11.82
N GLU A 144 -3.73 -8.78 -11.28
CA GLU A 144 -5.14 -8.66 -11.58
C GLU A 144 -5.39 -8.31 -13.07
N GLY A 145 -6.48 -8.87 -13.63
CA GLY A 145 -6.86 -8.63 -15.01
C GLY A 145 -5.84 -9.19 -16.01
N LEU A 146 -5.38 -8.35 -16.93
CA LEU A 146 -4.40 -8.72 -17.95
C LEU A 146 -2.94 -8.62 -17.45
N GLY A 147 -2.71 -8.25 -16.18
CA GLY A 147 -1.36 -8.13 -15.63
C GLY A 147 -0.57 -9.43 -15.64
N ARG A 148 -1.24 -10.58 -15.51
CA ARG A 148 -0.61 -11.91 -15.67
C ARG A 148 -0.02 -12.09 -17.07
N HIS A 149 -0.74 -11.65 -18.10
CA HIS A 149 -0.27 -11.77 -19.48
C HIS A 149 0.95 -10.88 -19.73
N LEU A 150 0.89 -9.62 -19.31
CA LEU A 150 2.04 -8.71 -19.39
C LEU A 150 3.26 -9.28 -18.68
N ALA A 151 3.10 -9.85 -17.49
CA ALA A 151 4.21 -10.47 -16.76
C ALA A 151 4.86 -11.61 -17.56
N GLU A 152 4.07 -12.46 -18.23
CA GLU A 152 4.60 -13.50 -19.13
C GLU A 152 5.33 -12.92 -20.35
N VAL A 153 4.82 -11.83 -20.93
CA VAL A 153 5.48 -11.15 -22.06
C VAL A 153 6.83 -10.55 -21.65
N LEU A 154 6.90 -9.93 -20.47
CA LEU A 154 8.15 -9.43 -19.91
C LEU A 154 9.15 -10.55 -19.63
N GLU A 155 8.70 -11.68 -19.06
CA GLU A 155 9.55 -12.84 -18.79
C GLU A 155 10.15 -13.45 -20.06
N ARG A 156 9.34 -13.59 -21.13
CA ARG A 156 9.84 -14.02 -22.44
C ARG A 156 10.85 -13.05 -23.04
N SER A 157 10.77 -11.77 -22.67
CA SER A 157 11.69 -10.72 -23.08
C SER A 157 12.93 -10.61 -22.18
N GLY A 158 13.09 -11.50 -21.20
CA GLY A 158 14.23 -11.55 -20.28
C GLY A 158 14.11 -10.68 -19.03
N VAL A 159 12.97 -10.02 -18.81
CA VAL A 159 12.69 -9.21 -17.61
C VAL A 159 11.97 -10.08 -16.59
N LYS A 160 12.43 -10.11 -15.33
CA LYS A 160 11.79 -10.88 -14.25
C LYS A 160 10.97 -9.94 -13.34
N PRO A 161 9.66 -9.74 -13.57
CA PRO A 161 8.84 -8.89 -12.74
C PRO A 161 8.49 -9.54 -11.40
N GLN A 162 8.40 -8.74 -10.35
CA GLN A 162 7.68 -9.09 -9.13
C GLN A 162 6.18 -9.02 -9.40
N ARG A 163 5.55 -10.18 -9.35
CA ARG A 163 4.11 -10.35 -9.52
C ARG A 163 3.42 -10.20 -8.17
N VAL A 164 2.43 -9.33 -8.07
CA VAL A 164 1.72 -9.02 -6.83
C VAL A 164 0.22 -9.13 -7.04
N SER A 165 -0.48 -9.83 -6.14
CA SER A 165 -1.93 -9.68 -6.03
C SER A 165 -2.29 -8.67 -4.95
N MET A 166 -2.82 -7.53 -5.36
CA MET A 166 -3.23 -6.44 -4.47
C MET A 166 -4.48 -6.78 -3.67
N ALA A 167 -5.39 -7.57 -4.27
CA ALA A 167 -6.68 -7.87 -3.68
C ALA A 167 -6.66 -9.02 -2.68
N ARG A 168 -5.78 -10.01 -2.87
CA ARG A 168 -5.75 -11.24 -2.07
C ARG A 168 -5.01 -11.03 -0.74
N PRO A 169 -5.57 -11.49 0.39
CA PRO A 169 -4.83 -11.53 1.64
C PRO A 169 -3.55 -12.35 1.51
N GLU A 170 -2.46 -11.86 2.08
CA GLU A 170 -1.23 -12.65 2.20
C GLU A 170 -1.45 -13.77 3.22
N ALA A 171 -1.06 -15.01 2.85
CA ALA A 171 -1.26 -16.18 3.71
C ALA A 171 -0.46 -16.04 5.02
N ASP A 172 0.82 -15.66 4.93
CA ASP A 172 1.72 -15.50 6.06
C ASP A 172 2.70 -14.34 5.81
N GLY A 173 2.59 -13.25 6.58
CA GLY A 173 3.46 -12.09 6.46
C GLY A 173 3.33 -11.15 7.65
N LEU A 174 4.39 -10.38 7.95
CA LEU A 174 4.37 -9.36 8.99
C LEU A 174 3.19 -8.38 8.78
N HIS A 175 2.91 -8.07 7.51
CA HIS A 175 1.82 -7.19 7.09
C HIS A 175 0.43 -7.81 7.26
N SER A 176 0.28 -9.14 7.13
CA SER A 176 -1.04 -9.80 7.23
C SER A 176 -1.66 -9.71 8.63
N THR A 177 -0.85 -9.46 9.67
CA THR A 177 -1.36 -9.20 11.02
C THR A 177 -2.02 -7.83 11.15
N ARG A 178 -1.61 -6.83 10.36
CA ARG A 178 -2.02 -5.43 10.49
C ARG A 178 -2.92 -4.96 9.36
N TYR A 179 -2.77 -5.50 8.16
CA TYR A 179 -3.50 -5.13 6.96
C TYR A 179 -4.21 -6.35 6.39
N PHE A 180 -5.43 -6.15 5.89
CA PHE A 180 -6.23 -7.24 5.34
C PHE A 180 -5.63 -7.82 4.05
N ASN A 181 -5.01 -6.99 3.23
CA ASN A 181 -4.36 -7.35 1.97
C ASN A 181 -3.28 -6.31 1.59
N PRO A 182 -2.46 -6.56 0.56
CA PRO A 182 -1.44 -5.61 0.12
C PRO A 182 -2.02 -4.25 -0.27
N TRP A 183 -3.22 -4.21 -0.87
CA TRP A 183 -3.92 -2.95 -1.18
C TRP A 183 -4.11 -2.06 0.05
N ALA A 184 -4.52 -2.61 1.19
CA ALA A 184 -4.65 -1.84 2.42
C ALA A 184 -3.30 -1.34 2.96
N HIS A 185 -2.26 -2.17 2.88
CA HIS A 185 -0.91 -1.80 3.31
C HIS A 185 -0.36 -0.61 2.52
N VAL A 186 -0.35 -0.71 1.19
CA VAL A 186 0.28 0.29 0.33
C VAL A 186 -0.46 1.63 0.31
N ASN A 187 -1.79 1.62 0.43
CA ASN A 187 -2.57 2.85 0.48
C ASN A 187 -2.26 3.63 1.75
N MET A 188 -2.14 2.92 2.88
CA MET A 188 -1.74 3.52 4.15
C MET A 188 -0.31 4.07 4.07
N ALA A 189 0.63 3.30 3.50
CA ALA A 189 2.01 3.73 3.33
C ALA A 189 2.15 4.93 2.38
N ALA A 190 1.38 4.96 1.27
CA ALA A 190 1.38 6.06 0.31
C ALA A 190 0.81 7.34 0.91
N GLY A 191 -0.30 7.26 1.64
CA GLY A 191 -0.88 8.41 2.34
C GLY A 191 0.07 8.98 3.38
N GLU A 192 0.69 8.12 4.19
CA GLU A 192 1.69 8.54 5.18
C GLU A 192 2.92 9.17 4.53
N ALA A 193 3.43 8.57 3.44
CA ALA A 193 4.57 9.11 2.70
C ALA A 193 4.27 10.50 2.11
N LEU A 194 3.04 10.73 1.67
CA LEU A 194 2.61 12.02 1.15
C LEU A 194 2.59 13.09 2.26
N LEU A 195 1.96 12.79 3.40
CA LEU A 195 1.92 13.71 4.55
C LEU A 195 3.30 14.00 5.13
N GLN A 196 4.18 12.99 5.16
CA GLN A 196 5.56 13.13 5.64
C GLN A 196 6.53 13.69 4.59
N ARG A 197 6.03 14.10 3.42
CA ARG A 197 6.83 14.69 2.32
C ARG A 197 7.94 13.75 1.80
N ARG A 198 7.72 12.45 1.93
CA ARG A 198 8.52 11.38 1.32
C ARG A 198 8.03 11.03 -0.08
N LEU A 199 6.80 11.40 -0.43
CA LEU A 199 6.24 11.32 -1.78
C LEU A 199 5.82 12.72 -2.25
N CYS A 200 6.20 13.10 -3.48
CA CYS A 200 5.78 14.35 -4.11
C CYS A 200 5.07 14.07 -5.43
N LEU A 201 3.85 14.59 -5.57
CA LEU A 201 2.96 14.36 -6.72
C LEU A 201 2.69 15.64 -7.52
N LYS A 202 3.51 16.68 -7.34
CA LYS A 202 3.33 18.00 -7.96
C LYS A 202 3.15 17.96 -9.48
N HIS A 203 3.77 16.98 -10.15
CA HIS A 203 3.72 16.82 -11.59
C HIS A 203 2.51 15.99 -12.08
N VAL A 204 1.66 15.53 -11.15
CA VAL A 204 0.48 14.69 -11.39
C VAL A 204 -0.65 15.09 -10.42
N PRO A 205 -1.11 16.35 -10.46
CA PRO A 205 -2.07 16.88 -9.48
C PRO A 205 -3.42 16.14 -9.47
N GLU A 206 -3.77 15.47 -10.56
CA GLU A 206 -5.00 14.69 -10.73
C GLU A 206 -5.09 13.51 -9.75
N ILE A 207 -3.95 12.99 -9.27
CA ILE A 207 -3.92 11.85 -8.34
C ILE A 207 -3.73 12.25 -6.88
N GLU A 208 -3.37 13.51 -6.57
CA GLU A 208 -3.12 13.97 -5.19
C GLU A 208 -4.35 13.85 -4.30
N ASN A 209 -5.52 14.14 -4.86
CA ASN A 209 -6.79 14.11 -4.15
C ASN A 209 -7.43 12.72 -4.14
N VAL A 210 -6.78 11.69 -4.72
CA VAL A 210 -7.32 10.34 -4.70
C VAL A 210 -7.37 9.82 -3.26
N GLY A 211 -6.31 10.04 -2.47
CA GLY A 211 -6.25 9.55 -1.09
C GLY A 211 -7.28 10.18 -0.14
N THR A 212 -7.80 11.39 -0.42
CA THR A 212 -8.89 11.99 0.37
C THR A 212 -10.22 11.27 0.15
N LYS A 213 -10.33 10.47 -0.90
CA LYS A 213 -11.49 9.67 -1.28
C LYS A 213 -11.34 8.19 -0.97
N ILE A 214 -10.17 7.79 -0.45
CA ILE A 214 -9.91 6.43 0.02
C ILE A 214 -10.13 6.43 1.52
N PHE A 215 -11.13 5.69 1.96
CA PHE A 215 -11.44 5.54 3.36
C PHE A 215 -10.81 4.27 3.91
N ARG A 216 -10.40 4.33 5.16
CA ARG A 216 -9.83 3.22 5.93
C ARG A 216 -10.72 2.92 7.13
N TRP A 217 -10.80 1.65 7.48
CA TRP A 217 -11.50 1.16 8.66
C TRP A 217 -10.87 -0.14 9.17
N LEU A 218 -11.20 -0.53 10.39
CA LEU A 218 -10.77 -1.81 10.98
C LEU A 218 -11.83 -2.88 10.74
N ASN A 219 -11.41 -4.06 10.32
CA ASN A 219 -12.28 -5.23 10.28
C ASN A 219 -12.42 -5.88 11.67
N GLU A 220 -13.20 -6.96 11.73
CA GLU A 220 -13.43 -7.70 12.98
C GLU A 220 -12.15 -8.31 13.61
N ASN A 221 -11.11 -8.52 12.80
CA ASN A 221 -9.81 -9.03 13.25
C ASN A 221 -8.85 -7.88 13.67
N GLY A 222 -9.32 -6.64 13.63
CA GLY A 222 -8.51 -5.45 13.87
C GLY A 222 -7.46 -5.21 12.79
N GLN A 223 -7.67 -5.71 11.57
CA GLN A 223 -6.82 -5.42 10.41
C GLN A 223 -7.38 -4.21 9.66
N TRP A 224 -6.48 -3.39 9.13
CA TRP A 224 -6.86 -2.29 8.25
C TRP A 224 -7.42 -2.80 6.93
N ARG A 225 -8.59 -2.28 6.58
CA ARG A 225 -9.15 -2.31 5.24
C ARG A 225 -9.20 -0.90 4.71
N VAL A 226 -9.22 -0.79 3.39
CA VAL A 226 -9.38 0.48 2.68
C VAL A 226 -10.39 0.32 1.56
N THR A 227 -10.94 1.45 1.08
CA THR A 227 -11.87 1.49 -0.06
C THR A 227 -11.32 0.69 -1.22
N SER A 228 -12.15 -0.17 -1.81
CA SER A 228 -11.71 -0.96 -2.97
C SER A 228 -11.48 -0.03 -4.15
N ARG A 229 -10.55 -0.38 -5.04
CA ARG A 229 -10.24 0.44 -6.23
C ARG A 229 -11.48 0.80 -7.06
N LYS A 230 -12.49 -0.09 -7.11
CA LYS A 230 -13.72 0.13 -7.88
C LYS A 230 -14.65 1.18 -7.24
N ASP A 231 -14.57 1.34 -5.93
CA ASP A 231 -15.48 2.17 -5.13
C ASP A 231 -14.89 3.57 -4.85
N ILE A 232 -13.69 3.86 -5.34
CA ILE A 232 -13.09 5.19 -5.21
C ILE A 232 -13.82 6.16 -6.14
N GLU A 233 -14.27 7.28 -5.60
CA GLU A 233 -15.00 8.33 -6.34
C GLU A 233 -14.05 9.27 -7.12
N ALA A 234 -13.25 8.70 -8.02
CA ALA A 234 -12.33 9.43 -8.89
C ALA A 234 -12.40 8.92 -10.34
N SER A 235 -11.76 9.67 -11.26
CA SER A 235 -11.62 9.23 -12.65
C SER A 235 -10.83 7.92 -12.72
N ASP A 236 -11.11 7.11 -13.74
CA ASP A 236 -10.38 5.84 -13.93
C ASP A 236 -8.88 6.09 -14.11
N TYR A 237 -8.50 7.13 -14.86
CA TYR A 237 -7.15 7.70 -14.91
C TYR A 237 -6.51 7.78 -13.52
N ALA A 238 -7.15 8.53 -12.62
CA ALA A 238 -6.54 8.84 -11.33
C ALA A 238 -6.45 7.61 -10.42
N LYS A 239 -7.47 6.74 -10.46
CA LYS A 239 -7.47 5.48 -9.68
C LYS A 239 -6.39 4.53 -10.14
N ASP A 240 -6.18 4.45 -11.45
CA ASP A 240 -5.26 3.50 -12.04
C ASP A 240 -3.80 3.94 -11.86
N THR A 241 -3.54 5.24 -12.00
CA THR A 241 -2.24 5.85 -11.73
C THR A 241 -1.90 5.86 -10.24
N TRP A 242 -2.89 6.04 -9.36
CA TRP A 242 -2.71 5.81 -7.93
C TRP A 242 -2.39 4.35 -7.61
N ALA A 243 -3.03 3.40 -8.30
CA ALA A 243 -2.78 1.99 -8.10
C ALA A 243 -1.37 1.56 -8.58
N SER A 244 -0.87 2.09 -9.71
CA SER A 244 0.51 1.85 -10.14
C SER A 244 1.52 2.48 -9.17
N LEU A 245 1.23 3.66 -8.63
CA LEU A 245 2.04 4.25 -7.56
C LEU A 245 2.12 3.38 -6.31
N CYS A 246 0.98 2.84 -5.88
CA CYS A 246 0.90 1.96 -4.72
C CYS A 246 1.79 0.71 -4.87
N LEU A 247 1.96 0.18 -6.08
CA LEU A 247 2.85 -0.97 -6.33
C LEU A 247 4.33 -0.65 -6.01
N ALA A 248 4.77 0.60 -6.16
CA ALA A 248 6.15 0.99 -5.86
C ALA A 248 6.53 0.75 -4.40
N PHE A 249 5.56 0.82 -3.49
CA PHE A 249 5.76 0.54 -2.07
C PHE A 249 6.02 -0.94 -1.79
N LEU A 250 5.63 -1.83 -2.70
CA LEU A 250 5.84 -3.27 -2.59
C LEU A 250 7.10 -3.75 -3.30
N ALA A 251 7.83 -2.87 -3.98
CA ALA A 251 9.06 -3.22 -4.67
C ALA A 251 10.08 -3.77 -3.67
N GLU A 252 10.20 -5.08 -3.55
CA GLU A 252 11.20 -5.67 -2.68
C GLU A 252 12.55 -5.72 -3.40
N PRO A 253 13.68 -5.48 -2.72
CA PRO A 253 14.96 -5.91 -3.26
C PRO A 253 14.88 -7.40 -3.56
N GLN A 254 15.17 -7.77 -4.81
CA GLN A 254 15.43 -9.17 -5.13
C GLN A 254 16.44 -9.66 -4.10
N LYS A 255 16.03 -10.61 -3.26
CA LYS A 255 16.98 -11.40 -2.49
C LYS A 255 17.88 -12.04 -3.53
N VAL A 256 19.05 -11.46 -3.76
CA VAL A 256 20.15 -12.18 -4.39
C VAL A 256 20.25 -13.44 -3.57
N GLY A 257 19.93 -14.58 -4.19
CA GLY A 257 20.00 -15.86 -3.51
C GLY A 257 21.32 -15.90 -2.76
N CYS A 258 21.27 -16.04 -1.44
CA CYS A 258 22.40 -16.65 -0.78
C CYS A 258 22.58 -17.95 -1.53
N GLY A 259 23.67 -18.04 -2.29
CA GLY A 259 24.06 -19.29 -2.91
C GLY A 259 24.08 -20.32 -1.81
N GLU A 260 23.14 -21.25 -1.86
CA GLU A 260 23.41 -22.59 -1.37
C GLU A 260 24.39 -23.18 -2.38
N ASP A 261 25.65 -22.77 -2.27
CA ASP A 261 26.76 -23.64 -2.64
C ASP A 261 26.77 -24.76 -1.60
N LYS A 262 26.06 -25.85 -1.89
CA LYS A 262 26.41 -27.23 -1.48
C LYS A 262 25.94 -28.24 -2.51
#